data_AF-A0A6N2TXN7-F1
#
_entry.id   AF-A0A6N2TXN7-F1
#
_cell.length_a   1.000
_cell.length_b   1.000
_cell.length_c   1.000
_cell.angle_alpha   90.00
_cell.angle_beta   90.00
_cell.angle_gamma   90.00
#
_symmetry.space_group_name_H-M   'P 1'
#
loop_
_entity.id
_entity.type
_entity.pdbx_description
1 polymer ?
#
loop_
_entity_poly.entity_id
_entity_poly.type
_entity_poly.pdbx_seq_one_letter_code
_entity_poly.pdbx_strand_id
1 'polypeptide(L)' 'MIEIISNHKSTNADRIRSLNDEELARENVVGFTYICGYTPSIVWRSVHAGEFDTKEEAVEAELKWLQQPAE' A
#
# COMPACT_ATOMS: atom_id res chain seq x y z
N MET A 1 22.14 35.96 7.04
CA MET A 1 21.65 34.64 6.61
C MET A 1 20.19 34.59 7.03
N ILE A 2 19.26 34.66 6.08
CA ILE A 2 17.82 34.63 6.38
C ILE A 2 17.38 33.19 6.19
N GLU A 3 17.09 32.49 7.29
CA GLU A 3 16.45 31.18 7.25
C GLU A 3 14.96 31.40 6.96
N ILE A 4 14.56 31.05 5.73
CA ILE A 4 13.15 30.95 5.39
C ILE A 4 12.66 29.62 5.98
N ILE A 5 12.08 29.67 7.17
CA ILE A 5 11.39 28.51 7.74
C ILE A 5 10.10 28.34 6.93
N SER A 6 10.18 27.50 5.90
CA SER A 6 9.02 27.09 5.12
C SER A 6 8.07 26.35 6.05
N ASN A 7 6.94 26.98 6.40
CA ASN A 7 5.89 26.38 7.24
C ASN A 7 5.03 25.36 6.45
N HIS A 8 5.62 24.74 5.43
CA HIS A 8 4.96 23.79 4.56
C HIS A 8 4.75 22.49 5.34
N LYS A 9 3.51 22.20 5.72
CA LYS A 9 3.15 20.91 6.28
C LYS A 9 3.11 19.88 5.15
N SER A 10 3.88 18.81 5.29
CA SER A 10 3.86 17.68 4.36
C SER A 10 2.44 17.17 4.19
N THR A 11 2.03 16.94 2.95
CA THR A 11 0.75 16.32 2.63
C THR A 11 0.83 14.81 2.74
N ASN A 12 -0.32 14.12 2.74
CA ASN A 12 -0.33 12.65 2.64
C ASN A 12 0.35 12.15 1.35
N ALA A 13 0.30 12.94 0.27
CA ALA A 13 1.01 12.60 -0.96
C ALA A 13 2.53 12.67 -0.78
N ASP A 14 3.03 13.65 -0.02
CA ASP A 14 4.47 13.75 0.29
C ASP A 14 4.93 12.60 1.18
N ARG A 15 4.09 12.18 2.13
CA ARG A 15 4.32 10.96 2.92
C ARG A 15 4.44 9.74 2.01
N ILE A 16 3.47 9.50 1.13
CA ILE A 16 3.48 8.34 0.22
C ILE A 16 4.72 8.33 -0.68
N ARG A 17 5.11 9.49 -1.24
CA ARG A 17 6.33 9.63 -2.06
C ARG A 17 7.62 9.35 -1.29
N SER A 18 7.60 9.45 0.04
CA SER A 18 8.78 9.21 0.89
C SER A 18 8.91 7.75 1.37
N LEU A 19 7.90 6.91 1.13
CA LEU A 19 7.92 5.51 1.54
C LEU A 19 8.93 4.72 0.69
N ASN A 20 9.63 3.79 1.32
CA ASN A 20 10.37 2.75 0.60
C ASN A 20 9.42 1.68 0.06
N ASP A 21 9.91 0.79 -0.80
CA ASP A 21 9.08 -0.23 -1.47
C ASP A 21 8.34 -1.15 -0.47
N GLU A 22 8.96 -1.52 0.67
CA GLU A 22 8.29 -2.36 1.66
C GLU A 22 7.17 -1.61 2.38
N GLU A 23 7.39 -0.34 2.72
CA GLU A 23 6.39 0.51 3.34
C GLU A 23 5.23 0.78 2.38
N LEU A 24 5.55 1.05 1.11
CA LEU A 24 4.57 1.27 0.06
C LEU A 24 3.77 0.00 -0.22
N ALA A 25 4.40 -1.18 -0.23
CA ALA A 25 3.71 -2.46 -0.37
C ALA A 25 2.70 -2.71 0.76
N ARG A 26 3.05 -2.37 2.00
CA ARG A 26 2.13 -2.48 3.15
C ARG A 26 0.96 -1.50 3.05
N GLU A 27 1.20 -0.28 2.56
CA GLU A 27 0.16 0.73 2.35
C GLU A 27 -0.80 0.33 1.21
N ASN A 28 -0.29 -0.31 0.16
CA ASN A 28 -1.05 -0.78 -1.01
C ASN A 28 -1.82 -2.09 -0.79
N VAL A 29 -1.87 -2.62 0.44
CA VAL A 29 -2.64 -3.83 0.76
C VAL A 29 -3.76 -3.51 1.74
N VAL A 30 -4.99 -3.78 1.31
CA VAL A 30 -6.20 -3.53 2.09
C VAL A 30 -6.98 -4.81 2.34
N GLY A 31 -7.43 -5.00 3.58
CA GLY A 31 -8.37 -6.06 3.92
C GLY A 31 -9.75 -5.70 3.40
N PHE A 32 -10.33 -6.58 2.60
CA PHE A 32 -11.68 -6.45 2.04
C PHE A 32 -12.56 -7.58 2.58
N THR A 33 -13.53 -7.20 3.41
CA THR A 33 -14.54 -8.15 3.90
C THR A 33 -15.74 -8.14 2.97
N TYR A 34 -16.12 -9.30 2.47
CA TYR A 34 -17.37 -9.49 1.74
C TYR A 34 -18.23 -10.56 2.40
N ILE A 35 -19.53 -10.41 2.22
CA ILE A 35 -20.52 -11.36 2.74
C ILE A 35 -20.96 -12.24 1.56
N CYS A 36 -20.53 -13.50 1.57
CA CYS A 36 -21.02 -14.52 0.65
C CYS A 36 -22.02 -15.41 1.40
N GLY A 37 -23.30 -15.09 1.32
CA GLY A 37 -24.34 -15.75 2.11
C GLY A 37 -24.37 -15.26 3.56
N TYR A 38 -24.10 -16.14 4.54
CA TYR A 38 -24.19 -15.82 5.97
C TYR A 38 -22.83 -15.67 6.67
N THR A 39 -21.73 -16.04 6.01
CA THR A 39 -20.39 -16.01 6.61
C THR A 39 -19.58 -14.87 6.01
N PRO A 40 -19.06 -13.92 6.83
CA PRO A 40 -18.11 -12.93 6.35
C PRO A 40 -16.80 -13.63 5.99
N SER A 41 -16.31 -13.41 4.77
CA SER A 41 -14.97 -13.80 4.35
C SER A 41 -14.11 -12.55 4.22
N ILE A 42 -12.84 -12.66 4.57
CA ILE A 42 -11.85 -11.59 4.42
C ILE A 42 -10.89 -12.02 3.31
N VAL A 43 -10.71 -11.16 2.33
CA VAL A 43 -9.67 -11.27 1.30
C VAL A 43 -8.76 -10.06 1.42
N TRP A 44 -7.47 -10.26 1.18
CA TRP A 44 -6.48 -9.21 1.15
C TRP A 44 -6.23 -8.79 -0.29
N ARG A 45 -6.58 -7.54 -0.61
CA ARG A 45 -6.41 -6.99 -1.94
C ARG A 45 -5.16 -6.12 -1.99
N SER A 46 -4.21 -6.50 -2.83
CA SER A 46 -3.10 -5.67 -3.28
C SER A 46 -3.58 -4.79 -4.43
N VAL A 47 -3.11 -3.54 -4.49
CA VAL A 47 -3.53 -2.59 -5.53
C VAL A 47 -3.14 -3.09 -6.93
N HIS A 48 -1.99 -3.74 -7.09
CA HIS A 48 -1.47 -4.11 -8.41
C HIS A 48 -1.35 -5.63 -8.66
N ALA A 49 -1.20 -6.44 -7.62
CA ALA A 49 -0.93 -7.87 -7.74
C ALA A 49 -2.18 -8.77 -7.58
N GLY A 50 -3.31 -8.24 -7.08
CA GLY A 50 -4.59 -8.96 -7.03
C GLY A 50 -5.10 -9.28 -5.63
N GLU A 51 -5.77 -10.42 -5.48
CA GLU A 51 -6.46 -10.85 -4.25
C GLU A 51 -5.85 -12.12 -3.66
N PHE A 52 -5.71 -12.15 -2.34
CA PHE A 52 -5.02 -13.20 -1.59
C PHE A 52 -5.75 -13.57 -0.30
N ASP A 53 -5.51 -14.77 0.21
CA ASP A 53 -6.13 -15.26 1.44
C ASP A 53 -5.48 -14.65 2.70
N THR A 54 -4.19 -14.31 2.62
CA THR A 54 -3.43 -13.71 3.73
C THR A 54 -2.87 -12.33 3.40
N LYS A 55 -2.64 -11.54 4.45
CA LYS A 55 -2.06 -10.20 4.30
C LYS A 55 -0.62 -10.30 3.81
N GLU A 56 0.11 -11.27 4.35
CA GLU A 56 1.53 -11.49 4.08
C GLU A 56 1.76 -11.82 2.61
N GLU A 57 0.94 -12.71 2.03
CA GLU A 57 1.01 -13.04 0.59
C GLU A 57 0.71 -11.81 -0.28
N ALA A 58 -0.31 -11.03 0.09
CA ALA A 58 -0.66 -9.82 -0.65
C ALA A 58 0.48 -8.78 -0.61
N VAL A 59 1.14 -8.59 0.53
CA VAL A 59 2.26 -7.66 0.67
C VAL A 59 3.48 -8.16 -0.09
N GLU A 60 3.79 -9.46 -0.05
CA GLU A 60 4.90 -10.03 -0.82
C GLU A 60 4.66 -9.88 -2.33
N ALA A 61 3.44 -10.12 -2.80
CA ALA A 61 3.08 -9.97 -4.20
C ALA A 61 3.14 -8.51 -4.67
N GLU A 62 2.65 -7.58 -3.86
CA GLU A 62 2.75 -6.13 -4.13
C GLU A 62 4.21 -5.66 -4.17
N LEU A 63 5.04 -6.09 -3.22
CA LEU A 63 6.47 -5.77 -3.19
C LEU A 63 7.18 -6.28 -4.45
N LYS A 64 6.88 -7.52 -4.86
CA LYS A 64 7.42 -8.08 -6.11
C LYS A 64 7.02 -7.24 -7.32
N TRP A 65 5.79 -6.73 -7.36
CA TRP A 65 5.33 -5.86 -8.44
C TRP A 65 6.06 -4.51 -8.44
N LEU A 66 6.21 -3.85 -7.27
CA LEU A 66 6.91 -2.57 -7.15
C LEU A 66 8.39 -2.64 -7.59
N GLN A 67 9.02 -3.79 -7.43
CA GLN A 67 10.42 -4.03 -7.81
C GLN A 67 10.59 -4.42 -9.29
N GLN A 68 9.50 -4.61 -10.04
CA GLN A 68 9.60 -4.88 -11.48
C GLN A 68 10.04 -3.63 -12.25
N PRO A 69 10.76 -3.78 -13.36
CA PRO A 69 11.04 -2.66 -14.27
C PRO A 69 9.74 -2.03 -14.74
N ALA A 70 9.68 -0.69 -14.74
CA ALA A 70 8.57 0.03 -15.36
C ALA A 70 8.57 -0.22 -16.88
N GLU A 71 7.37 -0.46 -17.44
CA GLU A 71 7.14 -0.56 -18.89
C GLU A 71 7.30 0.78 -19.61
#